data_AF-G4ZWS6-F1
#
_entry.id   AF-G4ZWS6-F1
#
_cell.length_a   1.000
_cell.length_b   1.000
_cell.length_c   1.000
_cell.angle_alpha   90.00
_cell.angle_beta   90.00
_cell.angle_gamma   90.00
#
_symmetry.space_group_name_H-M   'P 1'
#
loop_
_entity.id
_entity.type
_entity.pdbx_description
1 polymer ?
#
loop_
_entity_poly.entity_id
_entity_poly.type
_entity_poly.pdbx_seq_one_letter_code
_entity_poly.pdbx_strand_id
1 'polypeptide(L)'
;SEGSSGATKSPRVRLLYTDERIRAQFCANAQRLLDAVLEDPDARSKSSLIAHKALRNRKITSRLQEVDPRDPAFDVSEFFGVEWRR
;
A
#
# COMPACT_ATOMS: atom_id res chain seq x y z
N SER A 1 2.40 33.84 -12.13
CA SER A 1 2.00 33.17 -10.88
C SER A 1 0.79 32.32 -11.15
N GLU A 2 0.97 31.02 -11.35
CA GLU A 2 -0.13 30.06 -11.43
C GLU A 2 0.18 28.94 -10.44
N GLY A 3 -0.42 29.07 -9.26
CA GLY A 3 -0.54 27.95 -8.33
C GLY A 3 -1.86 27.27 -8.62
N SER A 4 -1.81 25.98 -8.97
CA SER A 4 -2.92 25.07 -8.74
C SER A 4 -2.38 23.86 -8.01
N SER A 5 -2.61 23.93 -6.70
CA SER A 5 -2.33 22.99 -5.64
C SER A 5 -2.34 21.52 -6.08
N GLY A 6 -1.15 20.97 -6.33
CA GLY A 6 -0.93 19.54 -6.13
C GLY A 6 -1.20 19.28 -4.66
N ALA A 7 -2.41 18.84 -4.33
CA ALA A 7 -2.77 18.47 -2.98
C ALA A 7 -1.79 17.39 -2.53
N THR A 8 -0.73 17.78 -1.83
CA THR A 8 0.19 16.86 -1.18
C THR A 8 -0.66 16.05 -0.22
N LYS A 9 -1.01 14.83 -0.62
CA LYS A 9 -1.85 13.93 0.16
C LYS A 9 -1.15 13.76 1.50
N SER A 10 -1.70 14.38 2.54
CA SER A 10 -1.14 14.24 3.89
C SER A 10 -1.05 12.74 4.22
N PRO A 11 0.09 12.28 4.74
CA PRO A 11 0.27 10.88 5.03
C PRO A 11 -0.78 10.43 6.03
N ARG A 12 -1.38 9.27 5.77
CA ARG A 12 -2.42 8.69 6.62
C ARG A 12 -1.83 8.18 7.92
N VAL A 13 -0.57 7.75 7.89
CA VAL A 13 0.16 7.31 9.07
C VAL A 13 1.63 7.67 8.95
N ARG A 14 2.25 8.01 10.09
CA ARG A 14 3.69 8.18 10.22
C ARG A 14 4.25 7.02 11.04
N LEU A 15 5.21 6.29 10.49
CA LEU A 15 5.87 5.20 11.18
C LEU A 15 7.31 5.60 11.49
N LEU A 16 7.65 5.52 12.77
CA LEU A 16 9.01 5.70 13.25
C LEU A 16 9.77 4.39 13.11
N TYR A 17 10.98 4.43 12.57
CA TYR A 17 11.83 3.26 12.44
C TYR A 17 13.29 3.61 12.74
N THR A 18 13.95 2.72 13.46
CA THR A 18 15.38 2.84 13.79
C THR A 18 16.24 1.91 12.95
N ASP A 19 15.66 0.80 12.45
CA ASP A 19 16.31 -0.20 11.61
C ASP A 19 15.65 -0.26 10.23
N GLU A 20 16.43 -0.02 9.17
CA GLU A 20 15.99 -0.12 7.78
C GLU A 20 15.42 -1.51 7.45
N ARG A 21 15.87 -2.57 8.13
CA ARG A 21 15.35 -3.93 7.95
C ARG A 21 13.88 -4.02 8.32
N ILE A 22 13.43 -3.29 9.34
CA ILE A 22 12.02 -3.25 9.74
C ILE A 22 11.20 -2.57 8.65
N ARG A 23 11.68 -1.43 8.14
CA ARG A 23 11.04 -0.71 7.04
C ARG A 23 10.93 -1.60 5.80
N ALA A 24 12.03 -2.21 5.38
CA ALA A 24 12.08 -3.11 4.23
C ALA A 24 11.14 -4.30 4.38
N GLN A 25 11.09 -4.91 5.57
CA GLN A 25 10.19 -6.04 5.84
C GLN A 25 8.72 -5.63 5.77
N PHE A 26 8.38 -4.44 6.25
CA PHE A 26 7.02 -3.91 6.16
C PHE A 26 6.61 -3.68 4.70
N CYS A 27 7.48 -3.05 3.90
CA CYS A 27 7.24 -2.86 2.47
C CYS A 27 7.08 -4.20 1.74
N ALA A 28 7.96 -5.17 2.00
CA ALA A 28 7.88 -6.50 1.39
C ALA A 28 6.58 -7.23 1.76
N ASN A 29 6.14 -7.13 3.01
CA ASN A 29 4.87 -7.74 3.45
C ASN A 29 3.66 -7.05 2.81
N ALA A 30 3.70 -5.71 2.69
CA ALA A 30 2.65 -4.96 2.03
C ALA A 30 2.57 -5.28 0.53
N GLN A 31 3.70 -5.49 -0.15
CA GLN A 31 3.73 -5.91 -1.54
C GLN A 31 3.12 -7.32 -1.70
N ARG A 32 3.55 -8.30 -0.90
CA ARG A 32 2.97 -9.66 -0.93
C ARG A 32 1.47 -9.67 -0.68
N LEU A 33 0.97 -8.75 0.15
CA LEU A 33 -0.47 -8.60 0.38
C LEU A 33 -1.20 -8.17 -0.90
N LEU A 34 -0.62 -7.23 -1.66
CA LEU A 34 -1.18 -6.80 -2.94
C LEU A 34 -1.10 -7.93 -3.97
N ASP A 35 0.05 -8.60 -4.08
CA ASP A 35 0.25 -9.70 -5.02
C ASP A 35 -0.76 -10.83 -4.77
N ALA A 36 -0.91 -11.26 -3.52
CA ALA A 36 -1.86 -12.33 -3.16
C ALA A 36 -3.31 -12.00 -3.52
N VAL A 37 -3.70 -10.73 -3.40
CA VAL A 37 -5.05 -10.26 -3.75
C VAL A 37 -5.25 -10.17 -5.26
N LEU A 38 -4.19 -9.90 -6.01
CA LEU A 38 -4.24 -9.78 -7.47
C LEU A 38 -4.11 -11.13 -8.19
N GLU A 39 -3.31 -12.04 -7.66
CA GLU A 39 -3.08 -13.36 -8.26
C GLU A 39 -4.24 -14.33 -8.04
N ASP A 40 -4.88 -14.27 -6.86
CA ASP A 40 -5.97 -15.18 -6.52
C ASP A 40 -7.14 -14.41 -5.89
N PRO A 41 -7.95 -13.70 -6.71
CA PRO A 41 -9.11 -12.96 -6.21
C PRO A 41 -10.20 -13.85 -5.60
N ASP A 42 -10.18 -15.15 -5.90
CA ASP A 42 -11.12 -16.15 -5.38
C ASP A 42 -10.54 -16.96 -4.21
N ALA A 43 -9.35 -16.58 -3.70
CA ALA A 43 -8.70 -17.23 -2.57
C ALA A 43 -9.65 -17.30 -1.36
N ARG A 44 -9.87 -18.52 -0.87
CA ARG A 44 -10.81 -18.80 0.25
C ARG A 44 -10.13 -19.07 1.59
N SER A 45 -8.81 -18.92 1.66
CA SER A 45 -8.11 -19.06 2.95
C SER A 45 -8.58 -17.95 3.90
N LYS A 46 -8.60 -18.21 5.21
CA LYS A 46 -9.00 -17.17 6.19
C LYS A 46 -8.13 -15.91 6.05
N SER A 47 -6.83 -16.08 5.82
CA SER A 47 -5.88 -14.98 5.67
C SER A 47 -6.15 -14.15 4.40
N SER A 48 -6.46 -14.78 3.27
CA SER A 48 -6.82 -14.05 2.04
C SER A 48 -8.12 -13.29 2.20
N LEU A 49 -9.16 -13.89 2.79
CA LEU A 49 -10.41 -13.19 3.08
C LEU A 49 -10.21 -11.96 3.97
N ILE A 50 -9.35 -12.06 4.99
CA ILE A 50 -8.98 -10.92 5.84
C ILE A 50 -8.26 -9.84 5.03
N ALA A 51 -7.31 -10.22 4.18
CA ALA A 51 -6.59 -9.32 3.27
C ALA A 51 -7.54 -8.57 2.34
N HIS A 52 -8.38 -9.29 1.59
CA HIS A 52 -9.38 -8.71 0.70
C HIS A 52 -10.31 -7.76 1.44
N LYS A 53 -10.78 -8.14 2.64
CA LYS A 53 -11.64 -7.28 3.47
C LYS A 53 -10.89 -6.02 3.92
N ALA A 54 -9.64 -6.13 4.35
CA ALA A 54 -8.84 -4.98 4.77
C ALA A 54 -8.60 -3.99 3.62
N LEU A 55 -8.27 -4.49 2.42
CA LEU A 55 -8.07 -3.65 1.24
C LEU A 55 -9.38 -3.01 0.76
N ARG A 56 -10.49 -3.75 0.78
CA ARG A 56 -11.82 -3.22 0.44
C ARG A 56 -12.24 -2.10 1.39
N ASN A 57 -12.10 -2.31 2.70
CA ASN A 57 -12.42 -1.31 3.73
C ASN A 57 -11.61 -0.02 3.55
N ARG A 58 -10.35 -0.13 3.10
CA ARG A 58 -9.46 1.01 2.86
C ARG A 58 -9.63 1.66 1.48
N LYS A 59 -10.61 1.21 0.68
CA LYS A 59 -10.82 1.61 -0.73
C LYS A 59 -9.57 1.46 -1.58
N ILE A 60 -8.77 0.43 -1.29
CA ILE A 60 -7.52 0.14 -2.01
C ILE A 60 -7.82 -0.57 -3.33
N THR A 61 -8.80 -1.48 -3.34
CA THR A 61 -9.15 -2.27 -4.54
C THR A 61 -9.58 -1.39 -5.72
N SER A 62 -10.27 -0.27 -5.49
CA SER A 62 -10.60 0.68 -6.56
C SER A 62 -9.37 1.43 -7.07
N ARG A 63 -8.43 1.78 -6.18
CA ARG A 63 -7.18 2.45 -6.56
C ARG A 63 -6.24 1.55 -7.34
N LEU A 64 -6.31 0.23 -7.11
CA LEU A 64 -5.59 -0.78 -7.89
C LEU A 64 -6.08 -0.92 -9.33
N GLN A 65 -7.23 -0.34 -9.69
CA GLN A 65 -7.66 -0.26 -11.09
C GLN A 65 -6.92 0.85 -11.86
N GLU A 66 -6.35 1.82 -11.14
CA GLU A 66 -5.70 3.01 -11.71
C GLU A 66 -4.17 2.94 -11.64
N VAL A 67 -3.61 2.00 -10.86
CA VAL A 67 -2.18 1.87 -10.59
C VAL A 67 -1.77 0.40 -10.63
N ASP A 68 -0.68 0.09 -11.32
CA ASP A 68 -0.09 -1.25 -11.33
C ASP A 68 0.93 -1.41 -10.19
N PRO A 69 0.65 -2.22 -9.15
CA PRO A 69 1.60 -2.45 -8.07
C PRO A 69 2.75 -3.39 -8.43
N ARG A 70 2.79 -3.93 -9.66
CA ARG A 70 3.93 -4.72 -10.17
C ARG A 70 4.99 -3.86 -10.84
N ASP A 71 4.72 -2.58 -11.04
CA ASP A 71 5.70 -1.62 -11.56
C ASP A 71 6.88 -1.51 -10.58
N PRO A 72 8.14 -1.67 -11.02
CA PRO A 72 9.32 -1.46 -10.18
C PRO A 72 9.41 -0.07 -9.56
N ALA A 73 8.77 0.94 -10.15
CA ALA A 73 8.68 2.31 -9.63
C ALA A 73 7.53 2.50 -8.63
N PHE A 74 6.70 1.49 -8.38
CA PHE A 74 5.59 1.57 -7.44
C PHE A 74 6.08 1.70 -5.99
N ASP A 75 5.76 2.83 -5.36
CA ASP A 75 6.00 3.01 -3.92
C ASP A 75 4.81 2.48 -3.11
N VAL A 76 4.98 1.25 -2.60
CA VAL A 76 3.98 0.60 -1.74
C VAL A 76 3.67 1.39 -0.46
N SER A 77 4.66 2.11 0.10
CA SER A 77 4.46 2.91 1.31
C SER A 77 3.59 4.11 1.01
N GLU A 78 3.95 4.87 -0.02
CA GLU A 78 3.16 6.02 -0.48
C GLU A 78 1.75 5.59 -0.86
N PHE A 79 1.61 4.46 -1.55
CA PHE A 79 0.31 3.92 -1.91
C PHE A 79 -0.58 3.66 -0.70
N PHE A 80 -0.04 3.09 0.39
CA PHE A 80 -0.78 2.94 1.65
C PHE A 80 -0.87 4.24 2.48
N GLY A 81 -0.26 5.33 2.04
CA GLY A 81 -0.20 6.61 2.73
C GLY A 81 0.68 6.56 3.97
N VAL A 82 1.71 5.73 3.95
CA VAL A 82 2.71 5.57 5.02
C VAL A 82 3.87 6.51 4.75
N GLU A 83 4.12 7.41 5.69
CA GLU A 83 5.35 8.20 5.73
C GLU A 83 6.30 7.59 6.76
N TRP A 84 7.54 7.33 6.35
CA TRP A 84 8.57 6.82 7.23
C TRP A 84 9.39 7.97 7.82
N ARG A 85 9.58 7.95 9.13
CA ARG A 85 10.40 8.93 9.85
C ARG A 85 11.44 8.19 10.68
N ARG A 86 12.67 8.71 10.63
CA ARG A 86 13.78 8.19 11.42
C ARG A 86 13.85 8.92 12.75
#